data_AF-A0A5N6YEE7-F1
#
_entry.id   AF-A0A5N6YEE7-F1
#
_cell.length_a   1.000
_cell.length_b   1.000
_cell.length_c   1.000
_cell.angle_alpha   90.00
_cell.angle_beta   90.00
_cell.angle_gamma   90.00
#
_symmetry.space_group_name_H-M   'P 1'
#
loop_
_entity.id
_entity.type
_entity.pdbx_description
1 polymer ?
#
loop_
_entity_poly.entity_id
_entity_poly.type
_entity_poly.pdbx_seq_one_letter_code
_entity_poly.pdbx_strand_id
1 'polypeptide(L)'
;MTISEMIHRADWTSAELSIEPLNFREIVFLAADEESSERLSRYQAQFADEGLTPVLISHATEIASLLTPNTIVVHIPHVAREKSGVYEAVTKSCTSLIEAAQVLYCYTQDSRERTSRLFWLISRDSGTDGLEYAPLYGLARVMKTEMSESFGGLFDED
;
A
#
# COMPACT_ATOMS: atom_id res chain seq x y z
N MET A 1 2.08 33.21 -22.86
CA MET A 1 2.65 32.06 -22.16
C MET A 1 4.14 32.28 -22.02
N THR A 2 4.60 32.56 -20.80
CA THR A 2 6.03 32.71 -20.52
C THR A 2 6.57 31.37 -19.99
N ILE A 3 7.84 31.05 -20.25
CA ILE A 3 8.46 29.76 -19.84
C ILE A 3 8.28 29.49 -18.34
N SER A 4 8.23 30.53 -17.51
CA SER A 4 7.98 30.44 -16.07
C SER A 4 6.61 29.86 -15.69
N GLU A 5 5.59 30.01 -16.54
CA GLU A 5 4.24 29.49 -16.28
C GLU A 5 4.13 27.97 -16.47
N MET A 6 5.16 27.33 -17.04
CA MET A 6 5.20 25.88 -17.29
C MET A 6 6.07 25.11 -16.29
N ILE A 7 6.71 25.80 -15.33
CA ILE A 7 7.57 25.19 -14.34
C ILE A 7 6.75 24.90 -13.09
N HIS A 8 6.58 23.61 -12.79
CA HIS A 8 5.86 23.13 -11.61
C HIS A 8 6.82 22.38 -10.69
N ARG A 9 6.60 22.50 -9.38
CA ARG A 9 7.31 21.74 -8.34
C ARG A 9 6.29 21.05 -7.44
N ALA A 10 6.58 19.81 -7.06
CA ALA A 10 5.82 19.13 -6.02
C ALA A 10 6.34 19.60 -4.65
N ASP A 11 5.45 20.20 -3.86
CA ASP A 11 5.72 20.57 -2.47
C ASP A 11 4.77 19.77 -1.57
N TRP A 12 5.31 19.24 -0.47
CA TRP A 12 4.54 18.54 0.55
C TRP A 12 4.14 19.55 1.64
N THR A 13 2.85 19.78 1.78
CA THR A 13 2.29 20.64 2.83
C THR A 13 1.65 19.80 3.92
N SER A 14 1.66 20.29 5.15
CA SER A 14 0.92 19.65 6.25
C SER A 14 -0.57 19.55 5.90
N ALA A 15 -1.16 18.40 6.19
CA ALA A 15 -2.59 18.16 6.07
C ALA A 15 -3.16 17.78 7.44
N GLU A 16 -4.39 18.21 7.73
CA GLU A 16 -5.11 17.75 8.91
C GLU A 16 -5.62 16.32 8.70
N LEU A 17 -5.67 15.54 9.79
CA LEU A 17 -6.28 14.21 9.74
C LEU A 17 -7.79 14.34 9.51
N SER A 18 -8.38 13.34 8.84
CA SER A 18 -9.82 13.30 8.62
C SER A 18 -10.58 13.28 9.94
N ILE A 19 -11.62 14.12 10.05
CA ILE A 19 -12.58 14.09 11.16
C ILE A 19 -13.45 12.82 11.15
N GLU A 20 -13.53 12.16 10.01
CA GLU A 20 -14.22 10.89 9.80
C GLU A 20 -13.17 9.84 9.39
N PRO A 21 -12.52 9.18 10.36
CA PRO A 21 -11.56 8.13 10.05
C PRO A 21 -12.27 6.95 9.38
N LEU A 22 -11.53 6.22 8.55
CA LEU A 22 -12.04 5.02 7.91
C LEU A 22 -12.43 4.00 8.99
N ASN A 23 -13.66 3.50 8.92
CA ASN A 23 -14.11 2.40 9.76
C ASN A 23 -13.69 1.08 9.12
N PHE A 24 -12.77 0.35 9.76
CA PHE A 24 -12.33 -0.98 9.34
C PHE A 24 -12.33 -1.93 10.53
N ARG A 25 -12.51 -3.22 10.25
CA ARG A 25 -12.58 -4.29 11.27
C ARG A 25 -11.52 -5.35 11.10
N GLU A 26 -11.05 -5.54 9.88
CA GLU A 26 -10.08 -6.57 9.52
C GLU A 26 -8.93 -5.93 8.77
N ILE A 27 -7.73 -6.42 9.04
CA ILE A 27 -6.48 -5.93 8.45
C ILE A 27 -5.74 -7.13 7.90
N VAL A 28 -5.40 -7.06 6.62
CA VAL A 28 -4.60 -8.07 5.94
C VAL A 28 -3.31 -7.40 5.46
N PHE A 29 -2.19 -7.81 6.02
CA PHE A 29 -0.87 -7.43 5.53
C PHE A 29 -0.46 -8.37 4.40
N LEU A 30 -0.22 -7.82 3.22
CA LEU A 30 0.45 -8.51 2.13
C LEU A 30 1.92 -8.11 2.15
N ALA A 31 2.78 -9.01 2.61
CA ALA A 31 4.22 -8.78 2.64
C ALA A 31 4.93 -10.06 2.20
N ALA A 32 5.96 -9.89 1.38
CA ALA A 32 6.55 -11.02 0.68
C ALA A 32 7.59 -11.84 1.46
N ASP A 33 8.08 -11.37 2.62
CA ASP A 33 9.03 -12.10 3.47
C ASP A 33 9.13 -11.53 4.90
N GLU A 34 9.63 -12.38 5.82
CA GLU A 34 9.95 -12.07 7.24
C GLU A 34 10.96 -10.91 7.41
N GLU A 35 11.60 -10.43 6.35
CA GLU A 35 12.59 -9.35 6.41
C GLU A 35 11.99 -7.97 6.74
N SER A 36 10.67 -7.85 6.69
CA SER A 36 9.92 -6.70 7.25
C SER A 36 9.54 -6.91 8.73
N SER A 37 10.06 -7.95 9.40
CA SER A 37 9.56 -8.44 10.69
C SER A 37 9.50 -7.39 11.78
N GLU A 38 10.51 -6.53 11.94
CA GLU A 38 10.47 -5.56 13.05
C GLU A 38 9.38 -4.51 12.84
N ARG A 39 9.27 -3.95 11.63
CA ARG A 39 8.27 -2.93 11.30
C ARG A 39 6.87 -3.49 11.27
N LEU A 40 6.73 -4.65 10.62
CA LEU A 40 5.47 -5.38 10.58
C LEU A 40 5.03 -5.73 12.00
N SER A 41 5.96 -6.17 12.88
CA SER A 41 5.66 -6.42 14.29
C SER A 41 5.20 -5.16 15.02
N ARG A 42 5.80 -3.98 14.73
CA ARG A 42 5.35 -2.70 15.31
C ARG A 42 3.94 -2.35 14.88
N TYR A 43 3.61 -2.45 13.59
CA TYR A 43 2.23 -2.19 13.15
C TYR A 43 1.26 -3.22 13.71
N GLN A 44 1.65 -4.49 13.73
CA GLN A 44 0.83 -5.56 14.32
C GLN A 44 0.55 -5.30 15.80
N ALA A 45 1.56 -4.85 16.57
CA ALA A 45 1.39 -4.46 17.97
C ALA A 45 0.46 -3.25 18.12
N GLN A 46 0.64 -2.21 17.30
CA GLN A 46 -0.25 -1.04 17.32
C GLN A 46 -1.72 -1.41 17.07
N PHE A 47 -1.97 -2.31 16.12
CA PHE A 47 -3.32 -2.79 15.86
C PHE A 47 -3.86 -3.72 16.95
N ALA A 48 -2.99 -4.53 17.56
CA ALA A 48 -3.36 -5.38 18.70
C ALA A 48 -3.74 -4.56 19.94
N ASP A 49 -3.05 -3.43 20.20
CA ASP A 49 -3.39 -2.49 21.27
C ASP A 49 -4.78 -1.86 21.07
N GLU A 50 -5.22 -1.73 19.82
CA GLU A 50 -6.57 -1.30 19.42
C GLU A 50 -7.59 -2.46 19.37
N GLY A 51 -7.18 -3.68 19.74
CA GLY A 51 -8.04 -4.87 19.77
C GLY A 51 -8.30 -5.52 18.40
N LEU A 52 -7.50 -5.19 17.38
CA LEU A 52 -7.56 -5.78 16.06
C LEU A 52 -6.50 -6.88 15.92
N THR A 53 -6.82 -7.93 15.15
CA THR A 53 -5.88 -9.03 14.89
C THR A 53 -5.50 -9.03 13.41
N PRO A 54 -4.35 -8.45 13.04
CA PRO A 54 -3.93 -8.43 11.65
C PRO A 54 -3.53 -9.82 11.16
N VAL A 55 -3.91 -10.15 9.93
CA VAL A 55 -3.51 -11.38 9.25
C VAL A 55 -2.36 -11.06 8.30
N LEU A 56 -1.28 -11.84 8.35
CA LEU A 56 -0.18 -11.74 7.42
C LEU A 56 -0.34 -12.80 6.33
N ILE A 57 -0.21 -12.39 5.07
CA ILE A 57 -0.19 -13.26 3.91
C ILE A 57 1.00 -12.93 3.02
N SER A 58 1.46 -13.92 2.25
CA SER A 58 2.60 -13.78 1.34
C SER A 58 2.16 -13.64 -0.12
N HIS A 59 0.95 -14.10 -0.45
CA HIS A 59 0.46 -14.09 -1.83
C HIS A 59 -0.91 -13.40 -1.95
N ALA A 60 -1.06 -12.58 -2.99
CA ALA A 60 -2.30 -11.85 -3.27
C ALA A 60 -3.51 -12.78 -3.49
N THR A 61 -3.28 -14.02 -3.91
CA THR A 61 -4.34 -15.03 -4.10
C THR A 61 -5.06 -15.41 -2.80
N GLU A 62 -4.42 -15.21 -1.64
CA GLU A 62 -5.00 -15.50 -0.32
C GLU A 62 -5.97 -14.40 0.14
N ILE A 63 -5.90 -13.20 -0.46
CA ILE A 63 -6.75 -12.06 -0.09
C ILE A 63 -8.23 -12.44 -0.22
N ALA A 64 -8.62 -13.06 -1.33
CA ALA A 64 -10.03 -13.30 -1.64
C ALA A 64 -10.79 -14.05 -0.54
N SER A 65 -10.13 -15.01 0.12
CA SER A 65 -10.73 -15.78 1.23
C SER A 65 -10.83 -15.01 2.55
N LEU A 66 -10.09 -13.91 2.67
CA LEU A 66 -10.01 -13.07 3.86
C LEU A 66 -10.83 -11.78 3.72
N LEU A 67 -11.39 -11.50 2.54
CA LEU A 67 -12.17 -10.29 2.31
C LEU A 67 -13.56 -10.40 2.94
N THR A 68 -13.77 -9.62 3.99
CA THR A 68 -15.08 -9.29 4.53
C THR A 68 -15.35 -7.78 4.39
N PRO A 69 -16.61 -7.33 4.58
CA PRO A 69 -16.91 -5.90 4.57
C PRO A 69 -16.07 -5.13 5.60
N ASN A 70 -15.49 -4.00 5.17
CA ASN A 70 -14.58 -3.14 5.94
C ASN A 70 -13.22 -3.78 6.24
N THR A 71 -12.73 -4.65 5.35
CA THR A 71 -11.34 -5.14 5.38
C THR A 71 -10.40 -4.14 4.72
N ILE A 72 -9.29 -3.82 5.38
CA ILE A 72 -8.18 -3.13 4.71
C ILE A 72 -7.08 -4.12 4.36
N VAL A 73 -6.54 -3.99 3.16
CA VAL A 73 -5.35 -4.71 2.71
C VAL A 73 -4.21 -3.71 2.70
N VAL A 74 -3.15 -3.99 3.45
CA VAL A 74 -1.94 -3.17 3.51
C VAL A 74 -0.82 -3.91 2.80
N HIS A 75 -0.41 -3.41 1.64
CA HIS A 75 0.72 -3.97 0.91
C HIS A 75 2.03 -3.34 1.39
N ILE A 76 2.97 -4.20 1.76
CA ILE A 76 4.35 -3.84 2.11
C ILE A 76 5.25 -4.30 0.96
N PRO A 77 5.92 -3.38 0.25
CA PRO A 77 6.74 -3.71 -0.91
C PRO A 77 7.99 -4.52 -0.53
N HIS A 78 8.55 -5.18 -1.52
CA HIS A 78 9.89 -5.75 -1.42
C HIS A 78 10.93 -4.64 -1.31
N VAL A 79 11.94 -4.88 -0.48
CA VAL A 79 13.04 -3.95 -0.24
C VAL A 79 14.33 -4.50 -0.85
N ALA A 80 15.09 -3.66 -1.53
CA ALA A 80 16.41 -4.02 -2.03
C ALA A 80 17.48 -3.70 -0.98
N ARG A 81 18.39 -4.64 -0.69
CA ARG A 81 19.53 -4.42 0.23
C ARG A 81 20.71 -3.73 -0.45
N GLU A 82 20.78 -3.84 -1.76
CA GLU A 82 21.86 -3.33 -2.59
C GLU A 82 21.31 -2.79 -3.91
N LYS A 83 22.06 -1.86 -4.53
CA LYS A 83 21.62 -1.16 -5.75
C LYS A 83 21.32 -2.11 -6.92
N SER A 84 22.03 -3.23 -7.02
CA SER A 84 21.78 -4.30 -8.00
C SER A 84 20.40 -4.94 -7.87
N GLY A 85 19.85 -5.01 -6.65
CA GLY A 85 18.55 -5.62 -6.37
C GLY A 85 17.35 -4.71 -6.62
N VAL A 86 17.56 -3.42 -6.87
CA VAL A 86 16.47 -2.42 -7.01
C VAL A 86 15.49 -2.81 -8.10
N TYR A 87 15.97 -3.22 -9.28
CA TYR A 87 15.08 -3.59 -10.39
C TYR A 87 14.19 -4.79 -10.04
N GLU A 88 14.75 -5.80 -9.37
CA GLU A 88 14.01 -6.98 -8.95
C GLU A 88 12.98 -6.64 -7.87
N ALA A 89 13.37 -5.87 -6.85
CA ALA A 89 12.48 -5.43 -5.78
C ALA A 89 11.30 -4.59 -6.31
N VAL A 90 11.57 -3.65 -7.23
CA VAL A 90 10.53 -2.88 -7.94
C VAL A 90 9.59 -3.81 -8.68
N THR A 91 10.13 -4.73 -9.48
CA THR A 91 9.33 -5.59 -10.34
C THR A 91 8.41 -6.47 -9.50
N LYS A 92 8.95 -7.11 -8.46
CA LYS A 92 8.17 -7.96 -7.55
C LYS A 92 7.11 -7.15 -6.79
N SER A 93 7.46 -5.97 -6.28
CA SER A 93 6.53 -5.08 -5.59
C SER A 93 5.38 -4.65 -6.49
N CYS A 94 5.68 -4.15 -7.70
CA CYS A 94 4.65 -3.76 -8.65
C CYS A 94 3.75 -4.94 -9.06
N THR A 95 4.32 -6.12 -9.29
CA THR A 95 3.56 -7.32 -9.65
C THR A 95 2.62 -7.74 -8.52
N SER A 96 3.14 -7.93 -7.30
CA SER A 96 2.33 -8.32 -6.12
C SER A 96 1.20 -7.33 -5.86
N LEU A 97 1.49 -6.04 -6.05
CA LEU A 97 0.53 -4.96 -5.88
C LEU A 97 -0.58 -4.95 -6.91
N ILE A 98 -0.23 -5.15 -8.19
CA ILE A 98 -1.21 -5.24 -9.28
C ILE A 98 -2.09 -6.48 -9.07
N GLU A 99 -1.51 -7.60 -8.66
CA GLU A 99 -2.26 -8.81 -8.33
C GLU A 99 -3.25 -8.57 -7.19
N ALA A 100 -2.82 -7.92 -6.10
CA ALA A 100 -3.70 -7.57 -4.97
C ALA A 100 -4.84 -6.62 -5.41
N ALA A 101 -4.52 -5.63 -6.23
CA ALA A 101 -5.49 -4.70 -6.79
C ALA A 101 -6.50 -5.43 -7.68
N GLN A 102 -6.07 -6.36 -8.53
CA GLN A 102 -6.96 -7.18 -9.36
C GLN A 102 -7.91 -8.04 -8.53
N VAL A 103 -7.42 -8.69 -7.47
CA VAL A 103 -8.28 -9.48 -6.57
C VAL A 103 -9.35 -8.61 -5.92
N LEU A 104 -8.97 -7.44 -5.39
CA LEU A 104 -9.90 -6.50 -4.80
C LEU A 104 -10.90 -5.96 -5.82
N TYR A 105 -10.45 -5.62 -7.02
CA TYR A 105 -11.32 -5.15 -8.10
C TYR A 105 -12.41 -6.17 -8.42
N CYS A 106 -12.02 -7.44 -8.65
CA CYS A 106 -12.96 -8.53 -8.91
C CYS A 106 -13.96 -8.71 -7.75
N TYR A 107 -13.47 -8.72 -6.51
CA TYR A 107 -14.33 -8.82 -5.32
C TYR A 107 -15.34 -7.67 -5.23
N THR A 108 -14.93 -6.43 -5.52
CA THR A 108 -15.82 -5.26 -5.47
C THR A 108 -16.84 -5.19 -6.60
N GLN A 109 -16.63 -5.92 -7.71
CA GLN A 109 -17.65 -6.08 -8.75
C GLN A 109 -18.73 -7.07 -8.32
N ASP A 110 -18.34 -8.15 -7.65
CA ASP A 110 -19.26 -9.21 -7.23
C ASP A 110 -20.01 -8.89 -5.93
N SER A 111 -19.38 -8.12 -5.03
CA SER A 111 -19.98 -7.70 -3.76
C SER A 111 -20.74 -6.38 -3.90
N ARG A 112 -21.95 -6.32 -3.33
CA ARG A 112 -22.70 -5.06 -3.23
C ARG A 112 -22.10 -4.09 -2.20
N GLU A 113 -21.20 -4.57 -1.35
CA GLU A 113 -20.57 -3.82 -0.27
C GLU A 113 -19.11 -3.50 -0.63
N ARG A 114 -18.90 -2.31 -1.22
CA ARG A 114 -17.59 -1.81 -1.69
C ARG A 114 -16.76 -1.18 -0.58
N THR A 115 -16.59 -1.88 0.52
CA THR A 115 -15.99 -1.28 1.73
C THR A 115 -14.52 -1.67 1.93
N SER A 116 -14.02 -2.66 1.19
CA SER A 116 -12.63 -3.08 1.31
C SER A 116 -11.68 -2.15 0.56
N ARG A 117 -10.55 -1.79 1.19
CA ARG A 117 -9.59 -0.84 0.62
C ARG A 117 -8.15 -1.35 0.64
N LEU A 118 -7.41 -1.02 -0.41
CA LEU A 118 -5.98 -1.27 -0.56
C LEU A 118 -5.19 -0.01 -0.15
N PHE A 119 -4.26 -0.18 0.78
CA PHE A 119 -3.29 0.83 1.17
C PHE A 119 -1.88 0.31 0.94
N TRP A 120 -0.98 1.21 0.56
CA TRP A 120 0.42 0.89 0.36
C TRP A 120 1.25 1.62 1.40
N LEU A 121 2.20 0.91 1.98
CA LEU A 121 3.07 1.45 3.00
C LEU A 121 4.51 1.26 2.55
N ILE A 122 5.18 2.36 2.20
CA ILE A 122 6.57 2.38 1.78
C ILE A 122 7.41 3.03 2.87
N SER A 123 8.70 2.72 2.90
CA SER A 123 9.60 3.46 3.77
C SER A 123 11.02 3.53 3.29
N ARG A 124 11.59 4.71 3.51
CA ARG A 124 12.85 5.16 2.92
C ARG A 124 14.10 4.72 3.70
N ASP A 125 13.94 3.90 4.74
CA ASP A 125 15.03 3.33 5.55
C ASP A 125 15.92 2.30 4.80
N SER A 126 15.99 2.34 3.47
CA SER A 126 16.79 1.41 2.68
C SER A 126 18.13 2.00 2.28
N GLY A 127 19.17 1.17 2.24
CA GLY A 127 20.53 1.55 1.80
C GLY A 127 20.65 1.89 0.30
N THR A 128 19.52 2.02 -0.39
CA THR A 128 19.38 2.24 -1.84
C THR A 128 18.78 3.62 -2.17
N ASP A 129 18.68 4.52 -1.19
CA ASP A 129 18.08 5.85 -1.31
C ASP A 129 16.58 5.80 -1.70
N GLY A 130 15.89 4.69 -1.39
CA GLY A 130 14.47 4.49 -1.68
C GLY A 130 14.11 4.41 -3.18
N LEU A 131 15.09 4.20 -4.06
CA LEU A 131 14.89 4.14 -5.52
C LEU A 131 13.89 3.05 -5.94
N GLU A 132 13.79 1.97 -5.16
CA GLU A 132 12.86 0.88 -5.39
C GLU A 132 11.38 1.28 -5.22
N TYR A 133 11.09 2.40 -4.56
CA TYR A 133 9.72 2.88 -4.37
C TYR A 133 9.32 3.95 -5.39
N ALA A 134 10.26 4.54 -6.14
CA ALA A 134 9.95 5.60 -7.10
C ALA A 134 8.83 5.22 -8.10
N PRO A 135 8.81 4.00 -8.67
CA PRO A 135 7.73 3.57 -9.55
C PRO A 135 6.38 3.42 -8.84
N LEU A 136 6.38 3.12 -7.54
CA LEU A 136 5.16 2.94 -6.74
C LEU A 136 4.38 4.26 -6.61
N TYR A 137 5.04 5.41 -6.54
CA TYR A 137 4.34 6.70 -6.57
C TYR A 137 3.59 6.97 -7.88
N GLY A 138 4.18 6.54 -9.01
CA GLY A 138 3.52 6.63 -10.31
C GLY A 138 2.31 5.70 -10.35
N LEU A 139 2.50 4.45 -9.91
CA LEU A 139 1.44 3.45 -9.90
C LEU A 139 0.30 3.83 -8.94
N ALA A 140 0.59 4.45 -7.79
CA ALA A 140 -0.43 4.90 -6.83
C ALA A 140 -1.37 5.94 -7.45
N ARG A 141 -0.83 6.85 -8.27
CA ARG A 141 -1.63 7.85 -8.98
C ARG A 141 -2.55 7.19 -10.02
N VAL A 142 -2.04 6.20 -10.75
CA VAL A 142 -2.84 5.43 -11.72
C VAL A 142 -3.93 4.63 -10.98
N MET A 143 -3.60 3.98 -9.87
CA MET A 143 -4.58 3.22 -9.08
C MET A 143 -5.66 4.13 -8.49
N LYS A 144 -5.31 5.35 -8.09
CA LYS A 144 -6.31 6.33 -7.63
C LYS A 144 -7.31 6.72 -8.71
N THR A 145 -6.89 6.75 -9.98
CA THR A 145 -7.79 7.06 -11.11
C THR A 145 -8.58 5.84 -11.57
N GLU A 146 -7.96 4.67 -11.64
CA GLU A 146 -8.59 3.44 -12.16
C GLU A 146 -9.46 2.71 -11.11
N MET A 147 -9.16 2.87 -9.82
CA MET A 147 -9.78 2.13 -8.72
C MET A 147 -10.10 3.04 -7.53
N SER A 148 -10.71 4.20 -7.77
CA SER A 148 -10.91 5.26 -6.76
C SER A 148 -11.63 4.80 -5.47
N GLU A 149 -12.53 3.83 -5.59
CA GLU A 149 -13.32 3.28 -4.47
C GLU A 149 -12.47 2.34 -3.60
N SER A 150 -11.67 1.48 -4.24
CA SER A 150 -10.91 0.42 -3.59
C SER A 150 -9.50 0.88 -3.21
N PHE A 151 -8.92 1.88 -3.86
CA PHE A 151 -7.60 2.39 -3.52
C PHE A 151 -7.68 3.47 -2.43
N GLY A 152 -7.20 3.10 -1.23
CA GLY A 152 -7.19 3.92 -0.05
C GLY A 152 -6.09 4.98 -0.06
N GLY A 153 -4.89 4.63 -0.51
CA GLY A 153 -3.78 5.58 -0.63
C GLY A 153 -2.40 4.94 -0.48
N LEU A 154 -1.38 5.78 -0.67
CA LEU A 154 0.03 5.45 -0.40
C LEU A 154 0.49 6.28 0.79
N PHE A 155 1.09 5.60 1.77
CA PHE A 155 1.76 6.20 2.92
C PHE A 155 3.25 5.97 2.78
N ASP A 156 4.01 7.03 3.02
CA ASP A 156 5.47 7.06 2.97
C ASP A 156 5.97 7.43 4.35
N GLU A 157 6.66 6.49 5.00
CA GLU A 157 7.27 6.68 6.30
C GLU A 157 8.76 7.00 6.11
N ASP A 158 9.16 8.16 6.63
CA ASP A 158 10.56 8.60 6.72
C ASP A 158 11.37 7.74 7.70
#